data_AF-A0A0C1RB24-F1
#
_entry.id   AF-A0A0C1RB24-F1
#
_cell.length_a   1.000
_cell.length_b   1.000
_cell.length_c   1.000
_cell.angle_alpha   90.00
_cell.angle_beta   90.00
_cell.angle_gamma   90.00
#
_symmetry.space_group_name_H-M   'P 1'
#
loop_
_entity.id
_entity.type
_entity.pdbx_description
1 polymer ?
#
loop_
_entity_poly.entity_id
_entity_poly.type
_entity_poly.pdbx_seq_one_letter_code
_entity_poly.pdbx_strand_id
1 'polypeptide(L)'
;MKYKFNFENREYELKEDNLEYIYDENIEGFEYETLIELLNNSDKVSFDLEYFDGRCDVCEAGKGEGRKHYDFLEYHFFVFTKNNKYIISTISKDYEEGIYTDLYKRKVIDNDFIVSIIVCKECGAWMVEIEQCDM
;
A
#
# COMPACT_ATOMS: atom_id res chain seq x y z
N MET A 1 -9.09 3.31 -12.86
CA MET A 1 -9.65 2.16 -12.10
C MET A 1 -9.91 2.58 -10.65
N LYS A 2 -10.50 1.74 -9.80
CA LYS A 2 -10.61 2.02 -8.36
C LYS A 2 -10.64 0.75 -7.52
N TYR A 3 -10.24 0.85 -6.26
CA TYR A 3 -10.43 -0.18 -5.23
C TYR A 3 -11.40 0.32 -4.15
N LYS A 4 -12.17 -0.58 -3.56
CA LYS A 4 -13.15 -0.27 -2.51
C LYS A 4 -12.95 -1.18 -1.32
N PHE A 5 -13.07 -0.61 -0.13
CA PHE A 5 -13.12 -1.38 1.11
C PHE A 5 -14.04 -0.70 2.12
N ASN A 6 -14.47 -1.46 3.13
CA ASN A 6 -15.28 -0.96 4.23
C ASN A 6 -14.45 -0.98 5.52
N PHE A 7 -14.50 0.10 6.29
CA PHE A 7 -13.90 0.20 7.61
C PHE A 7 -14.89 0.89 8.55
N GLU A 8 -15.20 0.29 9.71
CA GLU A 8 -16.15 0.83 10.71
C GLU A 8 -17.50 1.33 10.14
N ASN A 9 -18.06 0.61 9.15
CA ASN A 9 -19.31 0.96 8.43
C ASN A 9 -19.22 2.16 7.48
N ARG A 10 -18.01 2.61 7.13
CA ARG A 10 -17.77 3.59 6.07
C ARG A 10 -17.11 2.91 4.87
N GLU A 11 -17.65 3.16 3.68
CA GLU A 11 -17.01 2.76 2.41
C GLU A 11 -15.94 3.80 2.04
N TYR A 12 -14.76 3.31 1.67
CA TYR A 12 -13.67 4.09 1.11
C TYR A 12 -13.45 3.69 -0.34
N GLU A 13 -13.13 4.67 -1.19
CA GLU A 13 -12.77 4.45 -2.59
C GLU A 13 -11.34 4.96 -2.83
N LEU A 14 -10.42 4.05 -3.20
CA LEU A 14 -9.08 4.41 -3.65
C LEU A 14 -9.11 4.57 -5.16
N LYS A 15 -8.94 5.80 -5.64
CA LYS A 15 -8.90 6.16 -7.05
C LYS A 15 -7.87 7.25 -7.30
N GLU A 16 -7.54 7.47 -8.56
CA GLU A 16 -6.53 8.45 -8.96
C GLU A 16 -6.91 9.87 -8.54
N ASP A 17 -8.20 10.23 -8.60
CA ASP A 17 -8.70 11.56 -8.22
C ASP A 17 -8.38 11.97 -6.77
N ASN A 18 -8.25 11.00 -5.85
CA ASN A 18 -7.97 11.24 -4.43
C ASN A 18 -6.62 10.66 -3.99
N LEU A 19 -5.77 10.28 -4.94
CA LEU A 19 -4.38 9.87 -4.70
C LEU A 19 -3.53 11.14 -4.53
N GLU A 20 -2.88 11.28 -3.37
CA GLU A 20 -1.97 12.40 -3.09
C GLU A 20 -0.62 12.19 -3.77
N TYR A 21 0.02 11.06 -3.49
CA TYR A 21 1.29 10.68 -4.09
C TYR A 21 1.55 9.17 -3.99
N ILE A 22 2.41 8.69 -4.88
CA ILE A 22 3.10 7.40 -4.75
C ILE A 22 4.58 7.75 -4.59
N TYR A 23 5.12 7.49 -3.41
CA TYR A 23 6.55 7.62 -3.14
C TYR A 23 7.19 6.27 -3.44
N ASP A 24 7.79 6.15 -4.62
CA ASP A 24 8.30 4.87 -5.15
C ASP A 24 9.83 4.83 -5.31
N GLU A 25 10.40 3.69 -4.95
CA GLU A 25 11.70 3.23 -5.44
C GLU A 25 11.57 2.60 -6.84
N ASN A 26 11.34 3.41 -7.89
CA ASN A 26 11.32 3.00 -9.32
C ASN A 26 11.23 1.48 -9.60
N ILE A 27 10.08 0.86 -9.34
CA ILE A 27 9.85 -0.57 -9.65
C ILE A 27 9.22 -0.69 -11.04
N GLU A 28 9.96 -1.23 -12.01
CA GLU A 28 9.46 -1.41 -13.37
C GLU A 28 8.24 -2.34 -13.40
N GLY A 29 7.10 -1.82 -13.88
CA GLY A 29 5.84 -2.55 -14.01
C GLY A 29 4.96 -2.53 -12.76
N PHE A 30 5.32 -1.76 -11.73
CA PHE A 30 4.50 -1.55 -10.54
C PHE A 30 4.05 -0.09 -10.47
N GLU A 31 2.98 0.22 -11.19
CA GLU A 31 2.38 1.56 -11.24
C GLU A 31 0.97 1.54 -10.62
N TYR A 32 0.29 2.69 -10.64
CA TYR A 32 -1.05 2.84 -10.09
C TYR A 32 -2.05 1.77 -10.58
N GLU A 33 -2.06 1.49 -11.88
CA GLU A 33 -2.93 0.47 -12.48
C GLU A 33 -2.63 -0.92 -11.89
N THR A 34 -1.36 -1.32 -11.83
CA THR A 34 -0.91 -2.60 -11.26
C THR A 34 -1.33 -2.71 -9.79
N LEU A 35 -1.15 -1.64 -9.01
CA LEU A 35 -1.56 -1.60 -7.60
C LEU A 35 -3.07 -1.84 -7.45
N ILE A 36 -3.89 -1.08 -8.17
CA ILE A 36 -5.35 -1.21 -8.09
C ILE A 36 -5.83 -2.58 -8.60
N GLU A 37 -5.18 -3.15 -9.62
CA GLU A 37 -5.44 -4.52 -10.07
C GLU A 37 -5.14 -5.56 -8.99
N LEU A 38 -4.00 -5.44 -8.29
CA LEU A 38 -3.63 -6.36 -7.22
C LEU A 38 -4.62 -6.30 -6.06
N LEU A 39 -5.02 -5.10 -5.64
CA LEU A 39 -6.00 -4.92 -4.56
C LEU A 39 -7.35 -5.52 -4.92
N ASN A 40 -7.86 -5.29 -6.13
CA ASN A 40 -9.14 -5.85 -6.58
C ASN A 40 -9.11 -7.38 -6.76
N ASN A 41 -7.93 -7.96 -6.96
CA ASN A 41 -7.76 -9.40 -7.13
C ASN A 41 -7.36 -10.13 -5.84
N SER A 42 -7.24 -9.43 -4.72
CA SER A 42 -6.83 -10.02 -3.46
C SER A 42 -8.00 -10.11 -2.47
N ASP A 43 -8.11 -11.23 -1.78
CA ASP A 43 -8.97 -11.43 -0.61
C ASP A 43 -8.21 -11.23 0.72
N LYS A 44 -6.91 -10.87 0.63
CA LYS A 44 -6.01 -10.70 1.79
C LYS A 44 -5.91 -9.25 2.27
N VAL A 45 -6.53 -8.29 1.56
CA VAL A 45 -6.45 -6.86 1.90
C VAL A 45 -7.31 -6.56 3.12
N SER A 46 -6.68 -6.02 4.17
CA SER A 46 -7.35 -5.64 5.42
C SER A 46 -6.68 -4.40 6.00
N PHE A 47 -7.40 -3.27 5.98
CA PHE A 47 -6.88 -2.02 6.55
C PHE A 47 -7.07 -1.98 8.06
N ASP A 48 -6.03 -1.55 8.77
CA ASP A 48 -6.03 -1.34 10.22
C ASP A 48 -5.97 0.16 10.56
N LEU A 49 -6.40 0.51 11.77
CA LEU A 49 -6.29 1.89 12.27
C LEU A 49 -4.87 2.16 12.76
N GLU A 50 -4.24 3.19 12.20
CA GLU A 50 -2.89 3.62 12.56
C GLU A 50 -2.85 5.11 12.95
N TYR A 51 -1.80 5.49 13.69
CA TYR A 51 -1.65 6.82 14.27
C TYR A 51 -0.37 7.48 13.79
N PHE A 52 -0.50 8.56 13.02
CA PHE A 52 0.63 9.29 12.45
C PHE A 52 0.83 10.63 13.17
N ASP A 53 2.08 11.08 13.28
CA ASP A 53 2.41 12.40 13.85
C ASP A 53 2.03 13.57 12.92
N GLY A 54 1.92 13.29 11.62
CA GLY A 54 1.46 14.22 10.60
C GLY A 54 -0.05 14.19 10.43
N ARG A 55 -0.66 15.35 10.18
CA ARG A 55 -2.07 15.44 9.75
C ARG A 55 -2.18 15.18 8.26
N CYS A 56 -3.37 14.81 7.78
CA CYS A 56 -3.64 14.76 6.36
C CYS A 56 -3.49 16.16 5.74
N ASP A 57 -2.66 16.28 4.70
CA ASP A 57 -2.37 17.55 4.04
C ASP A 57 -3.54 18.05 3.17
N VAL A 58 -4.43 17.15 2.74
CA VAL A 58 -5.62 17.50 1.95
C VAL A 58 -6.71 18.15 2.80
N CYS A 59 -7.12 17.52 3.90
CA CYS A 59 -8.26 18.01 4.70
C CYS A 59 -7.86 18.77 5.97
N GLU A 60 -6.60 18.64 6.39
CA GLU A 60 -6.06 19.22 7.62
C GLU A 60 -6.91 18.94 8.88
N ALA A 61 -7.63 17.81 8.91
CA ALA A 61 -8.48 17.46 10.04
C ALA A 61 -7.68 17.46 11.35
N GLY A 62 -8.25 18.05 12.40
CA GLY A 62 -7.58 18.21 13.70
C GLY A 62 -6.62 19.42 13.80
N LYS A 63 -6.50 20.25 12.75
CA LYS A 63 -5.70 21.48 12.79
C LYS A 63 -6.19 22.46 13.85
N GLY A 64 -5.27 22.92 14.70
CA GLY A 64 -5.57 23.86 15.79
C GLY A 64 -6.14 23.20 17.06
N GLU A 65 -6.36 21.88 17.05
CA GLU A 65 -6.89 21.14 18.20
C GLU A 65 -5.81 20.64 19.17
N GLY A 66 -4.53 20.92 18.89
CA GLY A 66 -3.40 20.49 19.73
C GLY A 66 -3.17 18.97 19.75
N ARG A 67 -3.71 18.25 18.75
CA ARG A 67 -3.50 16.81 18.58
C ARG A 67 -2.04 16.51 18.26
N LYS A 68 -1.51 15.44 18.86
CA LYS A 68 -0.16 14.93 18.61
C LYS A 68 -0.14 13.81 17.57
N HIS A 69 -1.26 13.10 17.42
CA HIS A 69 -1.41 12.01 16.47
C HIS A 69 -2.73 12.15 15.72
N TYR A 70 -2.78 11.64 14.51
CA TYR A 70 -3.90 11.70 13.59
C TYR A 70 -4.22 10.31 13.07
N ASP A 71 -5.51 10.02 12.93
CA ASP A 71 -6.02 8.70 12.56
C ASP A 71 -5.93 8.48 11.04
N PHE A 72 -5.26 7.40 10.65
CA PHE A 72 -5.21 6.91 9.29
C PHE A 72 -5.58 5.42 9.25
N LEU A 73 -5.93 4.94 8.08
CA LEU A 73 -6.08 3.52 7.82
C LEU A 73 -4.88 3.07 7.01
N GLU A 74 -4.19 2.02 7.44
CA GLU A 74 -3.01 1.51 6.74
C GLU A 74 -3.19 0.04 6.37
N TYR A 75 -2.67 -0.31 5.21
CA TYR A 75 -2.46 -1.69 4.82
C TYR A 75 -1.09 -1.82 4.15
N HIS A 76 -0.30 -2.80 4.57
CA HIS A 76 1.00 -3.08 3.96
C HIS A 76 1.08 -4.47 3.35
N PHE A 77 1.89 -4.62 2.31
CA PHE A 77 2.23 -5.90 1.71
C PHE A 77 3.61 -5.85 1.07
N PHE A 78 4.16 -7.02 0.71
CA PHE A 78 5.47 -7.08 0.08
C PHE A 78 5.37 -7.26 -1.43
N VAL A 79 6.27 -6.59 -2.14
CA VAL A 79 6.52 -6.74 -3.56
C VAL A 79 7.91 -7.35 -3.75
N PHE A 80 7.99 -8.41 -4.55
CA PHE A 80 9.23 -9.07 -4.90
C PHE A 80 9.59 -8.77 -6.34
N THR A 81 10.85 -8.44 -6.58
CA THR A 81 11.33 -7.98 -7.88
C THR A 81 12.54 -8.77 -8.35
N LYS A 82 12.82 -8.64 -9.66
CA LYS A 82 14.04 -9.11 -10.29
C LYS A 82 14.66 -7.99 -11.09
N ASN A 83 15.87 -7.55 -10.74
CA ASN A 83 16.50 -6.37 -11.34
C ASN A 83 15.55 -5.15 -11.36
N ASN A 84 14.88 -4.88 -10.23
CA ASN A 84 13.84 -3.84 -10.06
C ASN A 84 12.59 -3.98 -10.93
N LYS A 85 12.39 -5.12 -11.62
CA LYS A 85 11.14 -5.42 -12.32
C LYS A 85 10.20 -6.20 -11.41
N TYR A 86 8.94 -5.78 -11.32
CA TYR A 86 7.90 -6.50 -10.56
C TYR A 86 7.78 -7.97 -11.00
N ILE A 87 7.75 -8.89 -10.03
CA ILE A 87 7.55 -10.33 -10.28
C ILE A 87 6.27 -10.83 -9.62
N ILE A 88 6.13 -10.65 -8.30
CA ILE A 88 4.99 -11.13 -7.52
C ILE A 88 4.88 -10.35 -6.21
N SER A 89 3.69 -10.31 -5.61
CA SER A 89 3.44 -9.70 -4.30
C SER A 89 2.77 -10.68 -3.35
N THR A 90 2.85 -10.45 -2.04
CA THR A 90 2.23 -11.32 -1.03
C THR A 90 0.70 -11.37 -1.13
N ILE A 91 0.10 -10.34 -1.73
CA ILE A 91 -1.33 -10.23 -2.01
C ILE A 91 -1.77 -10.88 -3.32
N SER A 92 -0.83 -11.33 -4.14
CA SER A 92 -1.16 -12.04 -5.37
C SER A 92 -1.87 -13.36 -5.06
N LYS A 93 -2.82 -13.76 -5.90
CA LYS A 93 -3.51 -15.07 -5.80
C LYS A 93 -2.53 -16.23 -5.91
N ASP A 94 -1.51 -16.07 -6.75
CA ASP A 94 -0.47 -17.07 -6.99
C ASP A 94 0.60 -17.10 -5.89
N TYR A 95 0.49 -16.21 -4.88
CA TYR A 95 1.41 -16.20 -3.75
C TYR A 95 0.89 -17.09 -2.62
N GLU A 96 1.60 -18.19 -2.39
CA GLU A 96 1.43 -19.08 -1.25
C GLU A 96 2.50 -18.79 -0.18
N GLU A 97 2.14 -18.93 1.10
CA GLU A 97 3.12 -18.76 2.19
C GLU A 97 4.31 -19.71 2.02
N GLY A 98 5.52 -19.19 2.19
CA GLY A 98 6.76 -19.96 2.08
C GLY A 98 7.39 -20.03 0.69
N ILE A 99 6.73 -19.57 -0.38
CA ILE A 99 7.33 -19.60 -1.73
C ILE A 99 8.51 -18.63 -1.90
N TYR A 100 8.62 -17.61 -1.04
CA TYR A 100 9.70 -16.61 -1.09
C TYR A 100 11.09 -17.28 -1.14
N THR A 101 11.36 -18.20 -0.21
CA THR A 101 12.67 -18.87 -0.13
C THR A 101 12.99 -19.65 -1.41
N ASP A 102 11.98 -20.25 -2.02
CA ASP A 102 12.15 -21.00 -3.27
C ASP A 102 12.40 -20.07 -4.46
N LEU A 103 11.65 -18.96 -4.57
CA LEU A 103 11.87 -17.94 -5.60
C LEU A 103 13.26 -17.33 -5.50
N TYR A 104 13.69 -17.00 -4.26
CA TYR A 104 15.02 -16.44 -3.99
C TYR A 104 16.13 -17.44 -4.32
N LYS A 105 16.04 -18.70 -3.86
CA LYS A 105 17.02 -19.75 -4.17
C LYS A 105 17.15 -20.02 -5.66
N ARG A 106 16.04 -19.94 -6.40
CA ARG A 106 16.00 -20.08 -7.87
C ARG A 106 16.43 -18.81 -8.61
N LYS A 107 16.76 -17.73 -7.89
CA LYS A 107 17.12 -16.40 -8.43
C LYS A 107 16.04 -15.78 -9.32
N VAL A 108 14.78 -16.15 -9.08
CA VAL A 108 13.61 -15.58 -9.76
C VAL A 108 13.32 -14.18 -9.23
N ILE A 109 13.66 -13.93 -7.96
CA ILE A 109 13.65 -12.63 -7.31
C ILE A 109 15.04 -12.33 -6.77
N ASP A 110 15.39 -11.06 -6.61
CA ASP A 110 16.65 -10.60 -5.99
C ASP A 110 16.50 -9.37 -5.09
N ASN A 111 15.31 -8.78 -5.01
CA ASN A 111 15.03 -7.67 -4.14
C ASN A 111 13.58 -7.68 -3.66
N ASP A 112 13.32 -7.03 -2.54
CA ASP A 112 12.00 -6.94 -1.94
C ASP A 112 11.72 -5.57 -1.35
N PHE A 113 10.46 -5.18 -1.43
CA PHE A 113 9.95 -3.87 -1.05
C PHE A 113 8.72 -4.04 -0.20
N ILE A 114 8.57 -3.20 0.82
CA ILE A 114 7.30 -3.05 1.53
C ILE A 114 6.52 -1.92 0.87
N VAL A 115 5.24 -2.19 0.59
CA VAL A 115 4.30 -1.22 0.04
C VAL A 115 3.27 -0.92 1.11
N SER A 116 3.28 0.30 1.63
CA SER A 116 2.31 0.82 2.58
C SER A 116 1.27 1.69 1.86
N ILE A 117 -0.01 1.33 1.98
CA ILE A 117 -1.13 2.12 1.51
C ILE A 117 -1.75 2.82 2.72
N ILE A 118 -1.69 4.15 2.72
CA ILE A 118 -2.13 4.96 3.85
C ILE A 118 -3.32 5.82 3.40
N VAL A 119 -4.43 5.77 4.14
CA VAL A 119 -5.70 6.41 3.80
C VAL A 119 -6.15 7.29 4.94
N CYS A 120 -6.41 8.57 4.68
CA CYS A 120 -6.98 9.47 5.67
C CYS A 120 -8.36 8.99 6.11
N LYS A 121 -8.53 8.71 7.40
CA LYS A 121 -9.80 8.23 7.96
C LYS A 121 -10.94 9.24 7.74
N GLU A 122 -10.62 10.53 7.68
CA GLU A 122 -11.59 11.64 7.59
C GLU A 122 -12.07 11.94 6.17
N CYS A 123 -11.17 12.17 5.22
CA CYS A 123 -11.53 12.55 3.84
C CYS A 123 -11.37 11.43 2.80
N GLY A 124 -10.66 10.36 3.14
CA GLY A 124 -10.36 9.26 2.21
C GLY A 124 -9.32 9.60 1.14
N ALA A 125 -8.61 10.73 1.24
CA ALA A 125 -7.38 10.94 0.49
C ALA A 125 -6.36 9.87 0.89
N TRP A 126 -5.53 9.43 -0.05
CA TRP A 126 -4.64 8.31 0.19
C TRP A 126 -3.30 8.50 -0.51
N MET A 127 -2.29 7.80 -0.01
CA MET A 127 -0.93 7.81 -0.49
C MET A 127 -0.34 6.41 -0.42
N VAL A 128 0.74 6.21 -1.17
CA VAL A 128 1.48 4.95 -1.20
C VAL A 128 2.94 5.24 -0.93
N GLU A 129 3.52 4.48 -0.01
CA GLU A 129 4.94 4.53 0.33
C GLU A 129 5.56 3.17 0.01
N ILE A 130 6.62 3.18 -0.79
CA ILE A 130 7.32 1.97 -1.23
C ILE A 130 8.76 2.10 -0.76
N GLU A 131 9.18 1.19 0.12
CA GLU A 131 10.51 1.20 0.72
C GLU A 131 11.20 -0.13 0.44
N GLN A 132 12.47 -0.08 0.00
CA GLN A 132 13.27 -1.29 -0.11
C GLN A 132 13.50 -1.89 1.27
N CYS A 133 13.29 -3.19 1.40
CA CYS A 133 13.58 -3.89 2.65
C CYS A 133 15.10 -4.02 2.82
N ASP A 134 15.62 -3.64 3.99
CA ASP A 134 17.02 -3.83 4.34
C ASP A 134 17.34 -5.34 4.38
N MET A 135 18.24 -5.80 3.48
CA MET A 135 18.80 -7.16 3.46
C MET A 135 19.94 -7.35 4.45
#